data_AF-A0A7C1AR80-F1
#
_entry.id   AF-A0A7C1AR80-F1
#
_cell.length_a   1.000
_cell.length_b   1.000
_cell.length_c   1.000
_cell.angle_alpha   90.00
_cell.angle_beta   90.00
_cell.angle_gamma   90.00
#
_symmetry.space_group_name_H-M   'P 1'
#
loop_
_entity.id
_entity.type
_entity.pdbx_description
1 polymer ?
#
loop_
_entity_poly.entity_id
_entity_poly.type
_entity_poly.pdbx_seq_one_letter_code
_entity_poly.pdbx_strand_id
1 'polypeptide(L)'
;MQKLYPVILEELKRRGIMRNGDTVIFDKGYYSYKNYLIGVSRFKIVPLVFPRKDFKINRALDGLSYPLNLFHRKRLNKKTKCFFKILVRELKAKLENWKEFKPIRSYIEDIFKVAKNSFSLDKIHRCKFRCVKKFVSLGVLLVGVVILLGFNSKEELQKQNDVG
;
A
#
# COMPACT_ATOMS: atom_id res chain seq x y z
N MET A 1 2.92 -19.94 1.79
CA MET A 1 2.04 -18.81 2.18
C MET A 1 2.34 -17.61 1.28
N GLN A 2 1.39 -17.15 0.46
CA GLN A 2 1.60 -15.93 -0.34
C GLN A 2 1.65 -14.71 0.59
N LYS A 3 2.65 -13.84 0.43
CA LYS A 3 2.72 -12.58 1.17
C LYS A 3 1.61 -11.66 0.64
N LEU A 4 0.94 -10.92 1.51
CA LEU A 4 -0.19 -10.04 1.15
C LEU A 4 0.20 -8.94 0.14
N TYR A 5 1.42 -8.43 0.24
CA TYR A 5 1.94 -7.35 -0.60
C TYR A 5 1.84 -7.61 -2.12
N PRO A 6 2.43 -8.70 -2.68
CA PRO A 6 2.30 -9.00 -4.11
C PRO A 6 0.86 -9.24 -4.56
N VAL A 7 0.01 -9.82 -3.70
CA VAL A 7 -1.41 -10.07 -4.02
C VAL A 7 -2.16 -8.75 -4.23
N ILE A 8 -1.93 -7.76 -3.35
CA ILE A 8 -2.53 -6.42 -3.49
C ILE A 8 -2.08 -5.76 -4.81
N LEU A 9 -0.78 -5.78 -5.09
CA LEU A 9 -0.24 -5.16 -6.30
C LEU A 9 -0.73 -5.85 -7.59
N GLU A 10 -0.88 -7.19 -7.57
CA GLU A 10 -1.47 -7.94 -8.68
C GLU A 10 -2.91 -7.51 -8.93
N GLU A 11 -3.74 -7.40 -7.88
CA GLU A 11 -5.12 -6.94 -8.01
C GLU A 11 -5.25 -5.50 -8.50
N LEU A 12 -4.43 -4.58 -7.99
CA LEU A 12 -4.42 -3.18 -8.44
C LEU A 12 -4.02 -3.06 -9.91
N LYS A 13 -3.05 -3.85 -10.36
CA LYS A 13 -2.63 -3.89 -11.76
C LYS A 13 -3.68 -4.51 -12.65
N ARG A 14 -4.28 -5.63 -12.22
CA ARG A 14 -5.35 -6.33 -12.95
C ARG A 14 -6.56 -5.43 -13.19
N ARG A 15 -6.89 -4.56 -12.23
CA ARG A 15 -7.99 -3.58 -12.34
C ARG A 15 -7.61 -2.29 -13.08
N GLY A 16 -6.36 -2.13 -13.49
CA GLY A 16 -5.88 -0.93 -14.18
C GLY A 16 -5.78 0.32 -13.31
N ILE A 17 -5.91 0.19 -11.99
CA ILE A 17 -5.80 1.28 -11.01
C ILE A 17 -4.34 1.72 -10.87
N MET A 18 -3.42 0.76 -10.95
CA MET A 18 -1.98 1.00 -10.82
C MET A 18 -1.28 0.77 -12.17
N ARG A 19 -0.46 1.74 -12.58
CA ARG A 19 0.34 1.75 -13.80
C ARG A 19 1.84 1.74 -13.46
N ASN A 20 2.67 1.47 -14.47
CA ASN A 20 4.13 1.53 -14.29
C ASN A 20 4.55 2.99 -14.06
N GLY A 21 5.38 3.26 -13.07
CA GLY A 21 5.79 4.61 -12.68
C GLY A 21 5.06 5.15 -11.45
N ASP A 22 3.90 4.59 -11.12
CA ASP A 22 3.09 5.12 -10.02
C ASP A 22 3.80 4.99 -8.67
N THR A 23 3.56 5.98 -7.80
CA THR A 23 3.95 5.88 -6.39
C THR A 23 2.81 5.23 -5.61
N VAL A 24 3.11 4.13 -4.93
CA VAL A 24 2.14 3.45 -4.07
C VAL A 24 2.63 3.54 -2.63
N ILE A 25 1.79 4.15 -1.79
CA ILE A 25 2.09 4.43 -0.39
C ILE A 25 1.52 3.31 0.48
N PHE A 26 2.34 2.76 1.37
CA PHE A 26 1.95 1.69 2.27
C PHE A 26 2.30 2.03 3.71
N ASP A 27 1.38 1.73 4.62
CA ASP A 27 1.65 1.82 6.06
C ASP A 27 2.76 0.85 6.52
N LYS A 28 3.29 1.09 7.73
CA LYS A 28 4.39 0.36 8.38
C LYS A 28 4.16 -1.15 8.48
N GLY A 29 2.90 -1.61 8.45
CA GLY A 29 2.56 -3.04 8.43
C GLY A 29 3.15 -3.80 7.23
N TYR A 30 3.42 -3.10 6.12
CA TYR A 30 4.01 -3.68 4.91
C TYR A 30 5.54 -3.58 4.87
N TYR A 31 6.18 -3.13 5.96
CA TYR A 31 7.61 -2.94 6.02
C TYR A 31 8.37 -4.27 5.83
N SER A 32 9.14 -4.34 4.74
CA SER A 32 10.03 -5.45 4.44
C SER A 32 10.95 -5.03 3.30
N TYR A 33 12.28 -5.22 3.45
CA TYR A 33 13.25 -4.91 2.41
C TYR A 33 12.92 -5.59 1.07
N LYS A 34 12.38 -6.82 1.13
CA LYS A 34 11.94 -7.56 -0.06
C LYS A 34 10.78 -6.88 -0.80
N ASN A 35 9.93 -6.13 -0.11
CA ASN A 35 8.75 -5.49 -0.72
C ASN A 35 9.17 -4.32 -1.62
N TYR A 36 10.20 -3.55 -1.25
CA TYR A 36 10.77 -2.53 -2.12
C TYR A 36 11.31 -3.14 -3.42
N LEU A 37 12.04 -4.26 -3.31
CA LEU A 37 12.54 -5.00 -4.48
C LEU A 37 11.41 -5.49 -5.38
N ILE A 38 10.38 -6.11 -4.81
CA ILE A 38 9.23 -6.61 -5.56
C ILE A 38 8.50 -5.45 -6.27
N GLY A 39 8.24 -4.35 -5.58
CA GLY A 39 7.55 -3.19 -6.15
C GLY A 39 8.28 -2.60 -7.35
N VAL A 40 9.58 -2.33 -7.22
CA VAL A 40 10.38 -1.73 -8.31
C VAL A 40 10.62 -2.73 -9.45
N SER A 41 11.11 -3.95 -9.15
CA SER A 41 11.56 -4.88 -10.19
C SER A 41 10.43 -5.61 -10.90
N ARG A 42 9.39 -6.05 -10.16
CA ARG A 42 8.29 -6.84 -10.73
C ARG A 42 7.13 -5.95 -11.17
N PHE A 43 6.71 -5.02 -10.31
CA PHE A 43 5.53 -4.20 -10.58
C PHE A 43 5.84 -2.88 -11.27
N LYS A 44 7.12 -2.46 -11.31
CA LYS A 44 7.61 -1.25 -11.97
C LYS A 44 6.99 0.03 -11.39
N ILE A 45 6.86 0.07 -10.07
CA ILE A 45 6.31 1.20 -9.31
C ILE A 45 7.34 1.77 -8.34
N VAL A 46 7.00 2.88 -7.70
CA VAL A 46 7.74 3.45 -6.56
C VAL A 46 7.03 3.04 -5.25
N PRO A 47 7.48 1.98 -4.55
CA PRO A 47 6.83 1.48 -3.35
C PRO A 47 7.28 2.25 -2.10
N LEU A 48 6.55 3.31 -1.73
CA LEU A 48 6.81 4.08 -0.53
C LEU A 48 6.18 3.39 0.69
N VAL A 49 6.94 2.50 1.34
CA VAL A 49 6.53 1.91 2.61
C VAL A 49 7.12 2.70 3.77
N PHE A 50 6.28 3.12 4.72
CA PHE A 50 6.74 3.96 5.84
C PHE A 50 7.83 3.26 6.68
N PRO A 51 8.93 3.96 7.00
CA PRO A 51 10.06 3.38 7.71
C PRO A 51 9.76 3.09 9.20
N ARG A 52 10.44 2.07 9.74
CA ARG A 52 10.53 1.80 11.18
C ARG A 52 11.69 2.59 11.81
N LYS A 53 11.78 2.63 13.14
CA LYS A 53 12.81 3.38 13.89
C LYS A 53 14.24 3.08 13.39
N ASP A 54 14.55 1.82 13.14
CA ASP A 54 15.89 1.37 12.70
C ASP A 54 16.02 1.22 11.17
N PHE A 55 15.22 1.96 10.41
CA PHE A 55 15.23 1.84 8.95
C PHE A 55 16.53 2.37 8.34
N LYS A 56 17.23 1.48 7.64
CA LYS A 56 18.38 1.84 6.80
C LYS A 56 17.95 1.93 5.34
N ILE A 57 18.01 3.13 4.76
CA ILE A 57 17.70 3.38 3.34
C ILE A 57 18.62 2.54 2.44
N ASN A 58 19.92 2.50 2.73
CA ASN A 58 20.90 1.75 1.95
C ASN A 58 20.48 0.27 1.82
N ARG A 59 20.10 -0.40 2.92
CA ARG A 59 19.60 -1.78 2.87
C ARG A 59 18.37 -1.99 1.99
N ALA A 60 17.51 -0.98 1.84
CA ALA A 60 16.36 -1.05 0.93
C ALA A 60 16.77 -0.91 -0.53
N LEU A 61 17.85 -0.18 -0.80
CA LEU A 61 18.39 0.05 -2.13
C LEU A 61 19.39 -1.03 -2.57
N ASP A 62 20.12 -1.66 -1.65
CA ASP A 62 21.17 -2.65 -1.93
C ASP A 62 20.64 -3.84 -2.74
N GLY A 63 19.39 -4.24 -2.49
CA GLY A 63 18.72 -5.31 -3.24
C GLY A 63 18.24 -4.92 -4.64
N LEU A 64 18.20 -3.63 -4.98
CA LEU A 64 17.65 -3.09 -6.23
C LEU A 64 18.66 -3.20 -7.38
N SER A 65 19.03 -4.43 -7.71
CA SER A 65 19.79 -4.72 -8.93
C SER A 65 18.87 -4.85 -10.14
N TYR A 66 19.42 -4.60 -11.33
CA TYR A 66 18.71 -4.87 -12.58
C TYR A 66 18.35 -6.36 -12.67
N PRO A 67 17.10 -6.72 -13.03
CA PRO A 67 16.76 -8.11 -13.24
C PRO A 67 17.62 -8.71 -14.38
N LEU A 68 18.05 -9.96 -14.20
CA LEU A 68 19.02 -10.65 -15.08
C LEU A 68 18.55 -10.73 -16.55
N ASN A 69 17.24 -10.74 -16.78
CA ASN A 69 16.64 -10.69 -18.10
C ASN A 69 17.02 -9.41 -18.91
N LEU A 70 17.41 -8.32 -18.25
CA LEU A 70 17.88 -7.06 -18.86
C LEU A 70 19.34 -7.08 -19.28
N PHE A 71 20.02 -8.23 -19.24
CA PHE A 71 21.39 -8.37 -19.74
C PHE A 71 21.46 -9.04 -21.12
N HIS A 72 20.38 -9.68 -21.59
CA HIS A 72 20.39 -10.51 -22.80
C HIS A 72 20.21 -9.75 -24.14
N ARG A 73 19.55 -8.57 -24.19
CA ARG A 73 19.26 -7.82 -25.45
C ARG A 73 19.68 -6.32 -25.45
N LYS A 74 20.86 -5.99 -26.01
CA LYS A 74 21.51 -4.64 -25.98
C LYS A 74 20.59 -3.39 -26.08
N ARG A 75 19.67 -3.29 -27.06
CA ARG A 75 18.89 -2.06 -27.33
C ARG A 75 17.64 -1.89 -26.44
N LEU A 76 16.82 -2.93 -26.27
CA LEU A 76 15.64 -2.89 -25.37
C LEU A 76 16.06 -2.58 -23.93
N ASN A 77 17.25 -3.06 -23.55
CA ASN A 77 17.81 -2.92 -22.22
C ASN A 77 18.12 -1.46 -21.83
N LYS A 78 18.43 -0.55 -22.76
CA LYS A 78 18.84 0.83 -22.38
C LYS A 78 17.66 1.65 -21.83
N LYS A 79 16.50 1.61 -22.51
CA LYS A 79 15.29 2.32 -22.06
C LYS A 79 14.77 1.76 -20.74
N THR A 80 14.71 0.44 -20.60
CA THR A 80 14.25 -0.20 -19.37
C THR A 80 15.21 0.03 -18.20
N LYS A 81 16.53 0.02 -18.44
CA LYS A 81 17.53 0.39 -17.42
C LYS A 81 17.39 1.85 -17.00
N CYS A 82 17.15 2.76 -17.95
CA CYS A 82 16.91 4.17 -17.66
C CYS A 82 15.67 4.34 -16.79
N PHE A 83 14.55 3.72 -17.18
CA PHE A 83 13.31 3.75 -16.42
C PHE A 83 13.48 3.18 -15.01
N PHE A 84 14.17 2.05 -14.86
CA PHE A 84 14.49 1.49 -13.54
C PHE A 84 15.33 2.45 -12.68
N LYS A 85 16.35 3.11 -13.26
CA LYS A 85 17.14 4.12 -12.54
C LYS A 85 16.27 5.28 -12.06
N ILE A 86 15.30 5.72 -12.86
CA ILE A 86 14.36 6.78 -12.49
C ILE A 86 13.52 6.33 -11.29
N LEU A 87 12.92 5.14 -11.34
CA LEU A 87 12.14 4.59 -10.22
C LEU A 87 12.94 4.51 -8.92
N VAL A 88 14.19 4.01 -8.99
CA VAL A 88 15.06 3.89 -7.81
C VAL A 88 15.44 5.26 -7.26
N ARG A 89 15.71 6.24 -8.14
CA ARG A 89 15.99 7.63 -7.73
C ARG A 89 14.80 8.27 -7.04
N GLU A 90 13.61 8.14 -7.62
CA GLU A 90 12.37 8.63 -7.02
C GLU A 90 12.07 7.96 -5.69
N LEU A 91 12.25 6.64 -5.60
CA LEU A 91 12.10 5.90 -4.36
C LEU A 91 13.05 6.43 -3.28
N LYS A 92 14.32 6.64 -3.62
CA LYS A 92 15.32 7.18 -2.69
C LYS A 92 14.90 8.57 -2.19
N ALA A 93 14.56 9.49 -3.09
CA ALA A 93 14.15 10.84 -2.74
C ALA A 93 12.91 10.84 -1.83
N LYS A 94 11.89 10.02 -2.14
CA LYS A 94 10.69 9.91 -1.31
C LYS A 94 10.95 9.25 0.05
N LEU A 95 11.91 8.33 0.14
CA LEU A 95 12.30 7.72 1.41
C LEU A 95 13.13 8.67 2.27
N GLU A 96 13.92 9.56 1.69
CA GLU A 96 14.63 10.62 2.42
C GLU A 96 13.62 11.64 2.98
N ASN A 97 12.66 12.07 2.14
CA ASN A 97 11.61 13.03 2.49
C ASN A 97 10.32 12.36 3.03
N TRP A 98 10.42 11.15 3.60
CA TRP A 98 9.23 10.36 4.00
C TRP A 98 8.30 11.09 4.98
N LYS A 99 8.83 12.07 5.74
CA LYS A 99 8.08 12.86 6.72
C LYS A 99 6.96 13.68 6.06
N GLU A 100 7.13 14.09 4.81
CA GLU A 100 6.11 14.83 4.03
C GLU A 100 4.85 13.99 3.82
N PHE A 101 4.97 12.67 3.82
CA PHE A 101 3.86 11.74 3.63
C PHE A 101 3.16 11.37 4.95
N LYS A 102 3.58 11.95 6.10
CA LYS A 102 2.91 11.73 7.40
C LYS A 102 1.40 12.04 7.38
N PRO A 103 0.91 13.12 6.76
CA PRO A 103 -0.53 13.39 6.69
C PRO A 103 -1.29 12.27 5.98
N ILE A 104 -0.74 11.78 4.86
CA ILE A 104 -1.32 10.66 4.10
C ILE A 104 -1.34 9.39 4.96
N ARG A 105 -0.26 9.13 5.73
CA ARG A 105 -0.24 8.02 6.69
C ARG A 105 -1.34 8.15 7.73
N SER A 106 -1.51 9.34 8.30
CA SER A 106 -2.54 9.60 9.31
C SER A 106 -3.92 9.28 8.73
N TYR A 107 -4.21 9.78 7.53
CA TYR A 107 -5.46 9.50 6.84
C TYR A 107 -5.71 8.00 6.62
N ILE A 108 -4.69 7.26 6.18
CA ILE A 108 -4.76 5.80 6.05
C ILE A 108 -5.06 5.15 7.42
N GLU A 109 -4.39 5.57 8.48
CA GLU A 109 -4.62 5.07 9.84
C GLU A 109 -6.03 5.38 10.33
N ASP A 110 -6.57 6.56 10.02
CA ASP A 110 -7.91 6.96 10.42
C ASP A 110 -8.98 6.15 9.68
N ILE A 111 -8.80 5.87 8.39
CA ILE A 111 -9.64 4.91 7.65
C ILE A 111 -9.63 3.54 8.34
N PHE A 112 -8.46 3.03 8.72
CA PHE A 112 -8.37 1.75 9.42
C PHE A 112 -9.01 1.79 10.82
N LYS A 113 -8.96 2.92 11.54
CA LYS A 113 -9.66 3.09 12.82
C LYS A 113 -11.17 3.08 12.62
N VAL A 114 -11.71 3.80 11.63
CA VAL A 114 -13.15 3.78 11.29
C VAL A 114 -13.58 2.35 10.95
N ALA A 115 -12.79 1.67 10.13
CA ALA A 115 -13.07 0.29 9.72
C ALA A 115 -13.12 -0.69 10.93
N LYS A 116 -12.21 -0.54 11.90
CA LYS A 116 -12.19 -1.38 13.11
C LYS A 116 -13.30 -1.00 14.08
N ASN A 117 -13.40 0.28 14.44
CA ASN A 117 -14.27 0.75 15.52
C ASN A 117 -15.74 0.76 15.12
N SER A 118 -16.06 1.27 13.93
CA SER A 118 -17.45 1.44 13.48
C SER A 118 -18.03 0.16 12.87
N PHE A 119 -17.18 -0.69 12.27
CA PHE A 119 -17.63 -1.91 11.58
C PHE A 119 -17.14 -3.22 12.21
N SER A 120 -16.52 -3.15 13.41
CA SER A 120 -16.07 -4.31 14.19
C SER A 120 -15.22 -5.32 13.40
N LEU A 121 -14.42 -4.84 12.44
CA LEU A 121 -13.56 -5.69 11.61
C LEU A 121 -12.40 -6.32 12.39
N ASP A 122 -12.15 -5.86 13.62
CA ASP A 122 -11.21 -6.45 14.58
C ASP A 122 -11.82 -7.59 15.42
N LYS A 123 -13.15 -7.66 15.54
CA LYS A 123 -13.89 -8.64 16.37
C LYS A 123 -14.64 -9.69 15.55
N ILE A 124 -14.04 -10.16 14.45
CA ILE A 124 -14.69 -11.12 13.56
C ILE A 124 -14.65 -12.53 14.18
N HIS A 125 -15.71 -12.91 14.88
CA HIS A 125 -15.93 -14.27 15.37
C HIS A 125 -16.87 -15.03 14.45
N ARG A 126 -16.35 -15.55 13.33
CA ARG A 126 -17.14 -16.37 12.39
C ARG A 126 -16.41 -17.68 12.09
N CYS A 127 -17.14 -18.79 12.21
CA CYS A 127 -16.60 -20.15 12.07
C CYS A 127 -16.26 -20.54 10.62
N LYS A 128 -16.93 -19.96 9.62
CA LYS A 128 -16.71 -20.27 8.19
C LYS A 128 -16.07 -19.10 7.43
N PHE A 129 -15.04 -19.39 6.64
CA PHE A 129 -14.33 -18.39 5.82
C PHE A 129 -15.26 -17.63 4.86
N ARG A 130 -16.27 -18.31 4.28
CA ARG A 130 -17.28 -17.66 3.42
C ARG A 130 -18.03 -16.55 4.14
N CYS A 131 -18.34 -16.74 5.43
CA CYS A 131 -19.03 -15.75 6.25
C CYS A 131 -18.11 -14.57 6.57
N VAL A 132 -16.84 -14.85 6.89
CA VAL A 132 -15.81 -13.80 7.08
C VAL A 132 -15.69 -12.95 5.82
N LYS A 133 -15.57 -13.57 4.64
CA LYS A 133 -15.43 -12.84 3.38
C LYS A 133 -16.62 -11.93 3.11
N LYS A 134 -17.86 -12.42 3.26
CA LYS A 134 -19.07 -11.60 3.09
C LYS A 134 -19.11 -10.41 4.04
N PHE A 135 -18.81 -10.65 5.32
CA PHE A 135 -18.81 -9.63 6.35
C PHE A 135 -17.74 -8.55 6.09
N VAL A 136 -16.50 -8.96 5.79
CA VAL A 136 -15.41 -8.03 5.46
C VAL A 136 -15.73 -7.24 4.18
N SER A 137 -16.25 -7.88 3.14
CA SER A 137 -16.62 -7.18 1.90
C SER A 137 -17.71 -6.12 2.14
N LEU A 138 -18.74 -6.44 2.94
CA LEU A 138 -19.76 -5.48 3.33
C LEU A 138 -19.16 -4.33 4.17
N GLY A 139 -18.34 -4.65 5.17
CA GLY A 139 -17.68 -3.64 6.01
C GLY A 139 -16.81 -2.68 5.20
N VAL A 140 -16.01 -3.19 4.25
CA VAL A 140 -15.18 -2.36 3.37
C VAL A 140 -16.04 -1.46 2.47
N LEU A 141 -17.16 -1.97 1.95
CA LEU A 141 -18.09 -1.16 1.16
C LEU A 141 -18.67 -0.02 1.98
N LEU A 142 -19.15 -0.31 3.20
CA LEU A 142 -19.73 0.70 4.08
C LEU A 142 -18.71 1.75 4.52
N VAL A 143 -17.47 1.35 4.83
CA VAL A 143 -16.37 2.29 5.08
C VAL A 143 -16.17 3.23 3.89
N GLY A 144 -16.18 2.69 2.66
CA GLY A 144 -16.07 3.49 1.45
C GLY A 144 -17.19 4.52 1.30
N VAL A 145 -18.44 4.12 1.59
CA VAL A 145 -19.61 5.03 1.56
C VAL A 145 -19.47 6.13 2.61
N VAL A 146 -19.09 5.78 3.84
CA VAL A 146 -18.90 6.74 4.94
C VAL A 146 -17.85 7.79 4.58
N ILE A 147 -16.72 7.37 4.00
CA ILE A 147 -15.66 8.27 3.53
C ILE A 147 -16.17 9.18 2.41
N LEU A 148 -16.94 8.65 1.45
CA LEU A 148 -17.51 9.45 0.35
C LEU A 148 -18.52 10.49 0.84
N LEU A 149 -19.25 10.20 1.92
CA LEU A 149 -20.19 11.14 2.55
C LEU A 149 -19.49 12.19 3.43
N GLY A 150 -18.15 12.12 3.58
CA GLY A 150 -17.35 13.11 4.29
C GLY A 150 -17.19 12.87 5.80
N PHE A 151 -17.71 11.76 6.32
CA PHE A 151 -17.58 11.41 7.73
C PHE A 151 -16.18 10.83 8.00
N ASN A 152 -15.30 11.66 8.54
CA ASN A 152 -13.90 11.28 8.77
C ASN A 152 -13.61 10.96 10.25
N SER A 153 -14.59 11.10 11.14
CA SER A 153 -14.39 10.92 12.57
C SER A 153 -15.50 10.12 13.25
N LYS A 154 -15.12 9.48 14.37
CA LYS A 154 -16.04 8.74 15.25
C LYS A 154 -17.09 9.66 15.89
N GLU A 155 -16.74 10.93 16.11
CA GLU A 155 -17.60 11.94 16.74
C GLU A 155 -18.80 12.31 15.88
N GLU A 156 -18.64 12.39 14.56
CA GLU A 156 -19.74 12.67 13.63
C GLU A 156 -20.71 11.48 13.50
N LEU A 157 -20.19 10.26 13.53
CA LEU A 157 -21.01 9.03 13.49
C LEU A 157 -21.76 8.77 14.81
N GLN A 158 -21.16 9.13 15.96
CA GLN A 158 -21.81 8.98 17.26
C GLN A 158 -22.92 10.04 17.48
N LYS A 159 -22.71 11.28 17.03
CA LYS A 159 -23.74 12.34 17.10
C LYS A 159 -25.06 12.01 16.39
N GLN A 160 -25.05 11.12 15.39
CA GLN A 160 -26.28 10.68 14.73
C GLN A 160 -27.04 9.57 15.49
N ASN A 161 -26.39 8.83 16.39
CA ASN A 161 -27.04 7.78 17.18
C ASN A 161 -27.71 8.31 18.46
N ASP A 162 -27.36 9.53 18.90
CA ASP A 162 -27.93 10.17 20.10
C ASP A 162 -29.15 11.09 19.79
N VAL A 163 -29.60 11.14 18.53
CA VAL A 163 -30.76 11.95 18.08
C VAL A 163 -31.97 11.05 17.73
N GLY A 164 -31.95 9.78 18.16
CA GLY A 164 -33.04 8.81 18.00
C GLY A 164 -33.81 8.58 19.27
#